data_AF-A0A1E7JEQ2-F1
#
_entry.id   AF-A0A1E7JEQ2-F1
#
_cell.length_a   1.000
_cell.length_b   1.000
_cell.length_c   1.000
_cell.angle_alpha   90.00
_cell.angle_beta   90.00
_cell.angle_gamma   90.00
#
_symmetry.space_group_name_H-M   'P 1'
#
loop_
_entity.id
_entity.type
_entity.pdbx_description
1 polymer ?
#
loop_
_entity_poly.entity_id
_entity_poly.type
_entity_poly.pdbx_seq_one_letter_code
_entity_poly.pdbx_strand_id
1 'polypeptide(L)'
;MLQARCRRKWELLGIRDPEALKRHIKAVFEKHDHQEKVLIDLYRMVLPDWERIKTIKGYPEAGNGLWQYICRRFQEFDRRKHPDCLPGGAWMNWGFSINRNLSAWEVSFENCYLIYKS
;
A
#
# COMPACT_ATOMS: atom_id res chain seq x y z
N MET A 1 11.82 6.41 15.08
CA MET A 1 10.49 5.75 15.05
C MET A 1 10.14 5.40 13.60
N LEU A 2 9.47 4.26 13.35
CA LEU A 2 9.16 3.77 11.99
C LEU A 2 8.43 4.82 11.14
N GLN A 3 7.40 5.46 11.71
CA GLN A 3 6.58 6.45 11.04
C GLN A 3 7.40 7.60 10.43
N ALA A 4 8.42 8.11 11.13
CA ALA A 4 9.29 9.17 10.61
C ALA A 4 10.09 8.71 9.37
N ARG A 5 10.55 7.45 9.34
CA ARG A 5 11.26 6.88 8.18
C ARG A 5 10.31 6.67 7.00
N CYS A 6 9.09 6.23 7.24
CA CYS A 6 8.06 6.11 6.20
C CYS A 6 7.70 7.49 5.61
N ARG A 7 7.49 8.50 6.46
CA ARG A 7 7.20 9.88 6.01
C ARG A 7 8.34 10.47 5.18
N ARG A 8 9.59 10.32 5.64
CA ARG A 8 10.78 10.75 4.88
C ARG A 8 10.87 10.08 3.50
N LYS A 9 10.53 8.79 3.42
CA LYS A 9 10.49 8.09 2.13
C LYS A 9 9.47 8.69 1.18
N TRP A 10 8.27 9.00 1.66
CA TRP A 10 7.24 9.65 0.85
C TRP A 10 7.69 11.03 0.36
N GLU A 11 8.35 11.81 1.21
CA GLU A 11 8.94 13.10 0.81
C GLU A 11 9.96 12.93 -0.33
N LEU A 12 10.84 11.93 -0.25
CA LEU A 12 11.81 11.59 -1.29
C LEU A 12 11.16 11.11 -2.59
N LEU A 13 9.99 10.46 -2.50
CA LEU A 13 9.19 10.06 -3.66
C LEU A 13 8.33 11.21 -4.22
N GLY A 14 8.28 12.36 -3.56
CA GLY A 14 7.42 13.49 -3.96
C GLY A 14 5.94 13.32 -3.61
N ILE A 15 5.61 12.38 -2.71
CA ILE A 15 4.24 12.17 -2.21
C ILE A 15 3.98 13.19 -1.10
N ARG A 16 3.43 14.34 -1.47
CA ARG A 16 3.16 15.47 -0.54
C ARG A 16 1.67 15.73 -0.31
N ASP A 17 0.82 15.17 -1.16
CA ASP A 17 -0.62 15.37 -1.16
C ASP A 17 -1.36 14.12 -1.71
N PRO A 18 -2.68 14.03 -1.52
CA PRO A 18 -3.46 12.91 -2.01
C PRO A 18 -3.40 12.68 -3.53
N GLU A 19 -3.25 13.72 -4.35
CA GLU A 19 -3.18 13.58 -5.80
C GLU A 19 -1.85 12.98 -6.24
N ALA A 20 -0.74 13.38 -5.62
CA ALA A 20 0.55 12.74 -5.79
C ALA A 20 0.47 11.25 -5.42
N LEU A 21 -0.11 10.93 -4.25
CA LEU A 21 -0.29 9.55 -3.81
C LEU A 21 -1.09 8.72 -4.83
N LYS A 22 -2.22 9.24 -5.33
CA LYS A 22 -3.02 8.58 -6.37
C LYS A 22 -2.22 8.32 -7.65
N ARG A 23 -1.39 9.28 -8.10
CA ARG A 23 -0.53 9.09 -9.27
C ARG A 23 0.47 7.95 -9.08
N HIS A 24 1.13 7.88 -7.91
CA HIS A 24 2.04 6.77 -7.62
C HIS A 24 1.32 5.42 -7.57
N ILE A 25 0.16 5.36 -6.90
CA ILE A 25 -0.65 4.14 -6.87
C ILE A 25 -1.04 3.72 -8.28
N LYS A 26 -1.54 4.65 -9.10
CA LYS A 26 -1.90 4.38 -10.49
C LYS A 26 -0.72 3.79 -11.29
N ALA A 27 0.46 4.39 -11.16
CA ALA A 27 1.66 3.90 -11.84
C ALA A 27 2.06 2.47 -11.42
N VAL A 28 1.83 2.10 -10.14
CA VAL A 28 2.05 0.72 -9.68
C VAL A 28 1.13 -0.27 -10.40
N PHE A 29 -0.15 0.05 -10.58
CA PHE A 29 -1.08 -0.82 -11.31
C PHE A 29 -0.78 -0.93 -12.80
N GLU A 30 -0.23 0.11 -13.41
CA GLU A 30 0.12 0.11 -14.84
C GLU A 30 1.39 -0.70 -15.14
N LYS A 31 2.27 -0.86 -14.15
CA LYS A 31 3.56 -1.55 -14.28
C LYS A 31 3.45 -3.08 -14.26
N HIS A 32 2.38 -3.63 -13.68
CA HIS A 32 2.31 -5.06 -13.35
C HIS A 32 1.17 -5.77 -14.07
N ASP A 33 1.37 -7.05 -14.37
CA ASP A 33 0.33 -7.94 -14.88
C ASP A 33 -0.32 -8.81 -13.80
N HIS A 34 0.28 -8.88 -12.60
CA HIS A 34 -0.19 -9.71 -11.50
C HIS A 34 -0.46 -8.93 -10.20
N GLN A 35 -1.59 -9.22 -9.56
CA GLN A 35 -2.05 -8.58 -8.31
C GLN A 35 -1.03 -8.66 -7.16
N GLU A 36 -0.27 -9.76 -7.07
CA GLU A 36 0.82 -9.93 -6.09
C GLU A 36 1.86 -8.81 -6.20
N LYS A 37 2.29 -8.51 -7.43
CA LYS A 37 3.35 -7.54 -7.67
C LYS A 37 2.89 -6.12 -7.38
N VAL A 38 1.62 -5.82 -7.68
CA VAL A 38 0.97 -4.57 -7.27
C VAL A 38 1.01 -4.44 -5.74
N LEU A 39 0.58 -5.47 -5.01
CA LEU A 39 0.58 -5.46 -3.55
C LEU A 39 2.00 -5.22 -3.00
N ILE A 40 2.99 -5.96 -3.48
CA ILE A 40 4.39 -5.80 -3.08
C ILE A 40 4.88 -4.36 -3.35
N ASP A 41 4.60 -3.79 -4.51
CA ASP A 41 5.06 -2.43 -4.84
C ASP A 41 4.35 -1.35 -4.02
N LEU A 42 3.08 -1.55 -3.63
CA LEU A 42 2.38 -0.67 -2.69
C LEU A 42 3.03 -0.71 -1.30
N TYR A 43 3.39 -1.89 -0.81
CA TYR A 43 4.13 -2.02 0.45
C TYR A 43 5.52 -1.40 0.35
N ARG A 44 6.23 -1.66 -0.75
CA ARG A 44 7.53 -1.05 -1.05
C ARG A 44 7.43 0.46 -1.15
N MET A 45 6.31 1.03 -1.58
CA MET A 45 6.11 2.48 -1.62
C MET A 45 6.04 3.08 -0.20
N VAL A 46 5.42 2.39 0.75
CA VAL A 46 5.15 2.94 2.09
C VAL A 46 6.19 2.55 3.15
N LEU A 47 6.80 1.37 3.05
CA LEU A 47 7.77 0.90 4.03
C LEU A 47 9.22 1.26 3.63
N PRO A 48 10.04 1.75 4.56
CA PRO A 48 11.44 2.09 4.31
C PRO A 48 12.31 0.83 4.18
N ASP A 49 13.46 0.97 3.52
CA ASP A 49 14.51 -0.07 3.50
C ASP A 49 14.02 -1.47 3.10
N TRP A 50 13.08 -1.54 2.15
CA TRP A 50 12.35 -2.73 1.73
C TRP A 50 13.23 -3.99 1.58
N GLU A 51 14.35 -3.86 0.87
CA GLU A 51 15.27 -4.97 0.58
C GLU A 51 15.92 -5.58 1.82
N ARG A 52 15.97 -4.82 2.93
CA ARG A 52 16.54 -5.23 4.21
C ARG A 52 15.49 -5.84 5.13
N ILE A 53 14.20 -5.73 4.83
CA ILE A 53 13.12 -6.29 5.64
C ILE A 53 13.15 -7.83 5.48
N LYS A 54 13.16 -8.54 6.61
CA LYS A 54 12.98 -9.99 6.69
C LYS A 54 11.51 -10.36 6.87
N THR A 55 10.81 -9.64 7.74
CA THR A 55 9.40 -9.91 8.06
C THR A 55 8.69 -8.62 8.47
N ILE A 56 7.40 -8.53 8.10
CA ILE A 56 6.48 -7.48 8.54
C ILE A 56 5.50 -8.13 9.52
N LYS A 57 5.34 -7.55 10.71
CA LYS A 57 4.30 -7.94 11.68
C LYS A 57 3.23 -6.86 11.72
N GLY A 58 1.97 -7.27 11.66
CA GLY A 58 0.84 -6.35 11.50
C GLY A 58 0.76 -5.78 10.08
N TYR A 59 0.01 -4.69 9.92
CA TYR A 59 -0.26 -4.06 8.63
C TYR A 59 -0.13 -2.54 8.77
N PRO A 60 0.34 -1.82 7.74
CA PRO A 60 0.04 -0.41 7.62
C PRO A 60 -1.48 -0.20 7.64
N GLU A 61 -1.91 0.90 8.23
CA GLU A 61 -3.32 1.26 8.31
C GLU A 61 -3.59 2.47 7.42
N ALA A 62 -4.72 2.47 6.72
CA ALA A 62 -5.12 3.57 5.86
C ALA A 62 -6.46 4.15 6.31
N GLY A 63 -6.61 5.46 6.15
CA GLY A 63 -7.90 6.11 6.18
C GLY A 63 -8.85 5.52 5.13
N ASN A 64 -10.16 5.62 5.40
CA ASN A 64 -11.18 4.96 4.58
C ASN A 64 -11.14 5.36 3.10
N GLY A 65 -10.86 6.64 2.79
CA GLY A 65 -10.80 7.13 1.41
C GLY A 65 -9.70 6.45 0.58
N LEU A 66 -8.49 6.37 1.14
CA LEU A 66 -7.36 5.69 0.51
C LEU A 66 -7.61 4.18 0.39
N TRP A 67 -8.11 3.55 1.45
CA TRP A 67 -8.38 2.11 1.44
C TRP A 67 -9.39 1.74 0.34
N GLN A 68 -10.51 2.47 0.27
CA GLN A 68 -11.54 2.26 -0.76
C GLN A 68 -11.04 2.59 -2.16
N TYR A 69 -10.17 3.60 -2.28
CA TYR A 69 -9.53 3.93 -3.56
C TYR A 69 -8.70 2.75 -4.07
N ILE A 70 -7.76 2.24 -3.27
CA ILE A 70 -6.90 1.11 -3.67
C ILE A 70 -7.74 -0.14 -3.94
N CYS A 71 -8.73 -0.43 -3.08
CA CYS A 71 -9.64 -1.56 -3.27
C CYS A 71 -10.35 -1.52 -4.63
N ARG A 72 -10.90 -0.37 -5.03
CA ARG A 72 -11.52 -0.20 -6.36
C ARG A 72 -10.52 -0.42 -7.49
N ARG A 73 -9.29 0.06 -7.35
CA ARG A 73 -8.23 -0.14 -8.37
C ARG A 73 -7.86 -1.62 -8.52
N PHE A 74 -7.77 -2.38 -7.43
CA PHE A 74 -7.61 -3.84 -7.52
C PHE A 74 -8.82 -4.51 -8.18
N GLN A 75 -10.05 -4.14 -7.81
CA GLN A 75 -11.24 -4.72 -8.45
C GLN A 75 -11.27 -4.46 -9.96
N GLU A 76 -10.91 -3.26 -10.41
CA GLU A 76 -10.79 -2.92 -11.84
C GLU A 76 -9.66 -3.73 -12.52
N PHE A 77 -8.51 -3.83 -11.85
CA PHE A 77 -7.34 -4.55 -12.35
C PHE A 77 -7.64 -6.05 -12.52
N ASP A 78 -8.19 -6.69 -11.49
CA ASP A 78 -8.46 -8.12 -11.43
C ASP A 78 -9.55 -8.51 -12.44
N ARG A 79 -10.63 -7.72 -12.57
CA ARG A 79 -11.66 -8.00 -13.60
C ARG A 79 -11.08 -8.06 -15.02
N ARG A 80 -10.03 -7.30 -15.29
CA ARG A 80 -9.39 -7.24 -16.62
C ARG A 80 -8.30 -8.29 -16.80
N LYS A 81 -7.49 -8.55 -15.76
CA LYS A 81 -6.26 -9.35 -15.85
C LYS A 81 -6.40 -10.74 -15.22
N HIS A 82 -7.33 -10.91 -14.29
CA HIS A 82 -7.54 -12.12 -13.48
C HIS A 82 -9.04 -12.44 -13.33
N PRO A 83 -9.77 -12.68 -14.43
CA PRO A 83 -11.22 -12.84 -14.40
C PRO A 83 -11.70 -14.03 -13.54
N ASP A 84 -10.84 -15.03 -13.32
CA ASP A 84 -11.14 -16.22 -12.52
C ASP A 84 -10.95 -16.02 -11.01
N CYS A 85 -10.48 -14.84 -10.58
CA CYS A 85 -10.30 -14.51 -9.17
C CYS A 85 -11.41 -13.59 -8.65
N LEU A 86 -11.67 -13.63 -7.34
CA LEU A 86 -12.53 -12.64 -6.69
C LEU A 86 -11.90 -11.24 -6.85
N PRO A 87 -12.55 -10.28 -7.53
CA PRO A 87 -11.96 -8.97 -7.74
C PRO A 87 -11.67 -8.23 -6.43
N GLY A 88 -10.45 -7.74 -6.27
CA GLY A 88 -10.00 -7.10 -5.03
C GLY A 88 -9.57 -8.06 -3.94
N GLY A 89 -9.64 -9.38 -4.15
CA GLY A 89 -9.36 -10.39 -3.14
C GLY A 89 -7.97 -10.25 -2.50
N ALA A 90 -6.94 -9.98 -3.30
CA ALA A 90 -5.59 -9.77 -2.79
C ALA A 90 -5.50 -8.57 -1.83
N TRP A 91 -6.16 -7.45 -2.17
CA TRP A 91 -6.19 -6.27 -1.31
C TRP A 91 -6.99 -6.49 -0.02
N MET A 92 -8.15 -7.15 -0.12
CA MET A 92 -8.98 -7.41 1.05
C MET A 92 -8.31 -8.36 2.06
N ASN A 93 -7.50 -9.31 1.57
CA ASN A 93 -6.82 -10.28 2.42
C ASN A 93 -5.48 -9.77 2.98
N TRP A 94 -4.68 -9.08 2.15
CA TRP A 94 -3.27 -8.79 2.45
C TRP A 94 -2.87 -7.33 2.28
N GLY A 95 -3.83 -6.47 1.94
CA GLY A 95 -3.63 -5.03 1.84
C GLY A 95 -3.49 -4.34 3.19
N PHE A 96 -3.55 -3.01 3.16
CA PHE A 96 -3.55 -2.22 4.39
C PHE A 96 -4.85 -2.46 5.16
N SER A 97 -4.77 -2.39 6.48
CA SER A 97 -5.97 -2.38 7.32
C SER A 97 -6.66 -1.02 7.22
N ILE A 98 -7.97 -0.98 7.45
CA ILE A 98 -8.73 0.27 7.52
C ILE A 98 -8.70 0.81 8.95
N ASN A 99 -8.38 2.10 9.11
CA ASN A 99 -8.51 2.81 10.38
C ASN A 99 -9.39 4.06 10.19
N ARG A 100 -10.55 4.05 10.85
CA ARG A 100 -11.57 5.11 10.73
C ARG A 100 -11.26 6.37 11.53
N ASN A 101 -10.25 6.32 12.39
CA ASN A 101 -9.78 7.47 13.16
C ASN A 101 -8.73 8.29 12.40
N LEU A 102 -8.19 7.75 11.29
CA LEU A 102 -7.26 8.47 10.42
C LEU A 102 -8.01 9.40 9.46
N SER A 103 -7.32 10.46 9.03
CA SER A 103 -7.80 11.27 7.91
C SER A 103 -7.97 10.40 6.66
N ALA A 104 -8.91 10.76 5.77
CA ALA A 104 -9.31 9.89 4.65
C ALA A 104 -8.16 9.38 3.77
N TRP A 105 -7.07 10.15 3.64
CA TRP A 105 -5.90 9.83 2.81
C TRP A 105 -4.62 9.57 3.60
N GLU A 106 -4.73 9.43 4.92
CA GLU A 106 -3.60 9.21 5.81
C GLU A 106 -3.23 7.72 5.90
N VAL A 107 -1.94 7.47 6.15
CA VAL A 107 -1.41 6.13 6.45
C VAL A 107 -0.71 6.15 7.80
N SER A 108 -1.08 5.23 8.67
CA SER A 108 -0.41 4.96 9.94
C SER A 108 0.44 3.70 9.85
N PHE A 109 1.52 3.70 10.64
CA PHE A 109 2.45 2.58 10.79
C PHE A 109 2.59 2.16 12.26
N GLU A 110 1.72 2.66 13.14
CA GLU A 110 1.81 2.40 14.58
C GLU A 110 1.65 0.90 14.91
N ASN A 111 0.74 0.22 14.20
CA ASN A 111 0.51 -1.22 14.34
C ASN A 111 1.32 -2.08 13.35
N CYS A 112 2.38 -1.52 12.75
CA CYS A 112 3.24 -2.19 11.79
C CYS A 112 4.68 -2.25 12.31
N TYR A 113 5.26 -3.45 12.40
CA TYR A 113 6.60 -3.67 12.94
C TYR A 113 7.48 -4.39 11.92
N LEU A 114 8.70 -3.88 11.72
CA LEU A 114 9.64 -4.41 10.73
C LEU A 114 10.78 -5.16 11.43
N ILE A 115 10.97 -6.42 11.06
CA ILE A 115 12.14 -7.22 11.44
C ILE A 115 13.09 -7.22 10.24
N TYR A 116 14.34 -6.85 10.46
CA TYR A 116 15.36 -6.78 9.40
C TYR A 116 16.16 -8.07 9.31
N LYS A 117 16.76 -8.30 8.13
CA LYS A 117 17.75 -9.37 7.93
C LYS A 117 18.96 -9.08 8.83
N SER A 118 19.52 -10.15 9.41
CA SER A 118 20.78 -10.14 10.14
C SER A 118 21.95 -9.82 9.22
#